data_AF-A0A378N7T4-F1
#
_entry.id   AF-A0A378N7T4-F1
#
_cell.length_a   1.000
_cell.length_b   1.000
_cell.length_c   1.000
_cell.angle_alpha   90.00
_cell.angle_beta   90.00
_cell.angle_gamma   90.00
#
_symmetry.space_group_name_H-M   'P 1'
#
loop_
_entity.id
_entity.type
_entity.pdbx_description
1 polymer ?
#
loop_
_entity_poly.entity_id
_entity_poly.type
_entity_poly.pdbx_seq_one_letter_code
_entity_poly.pdbx_strand_id
1 'polypeptide(L)' 'MYKGENVSPLRGTSRTIGSIVRGFKIGVTKWVRQNTDISEIWQRNYYEHIIRNETSYFQIIEYIENNPLKWLEDCFCS' A
#
# COMPACT_ATOMS: atom_id res chain seq x y z
N MET A 1 -16.90 24.39 -39.03
CA MET A 1 -15.70 24.48 -38.15
C MET A 1 -16.03 23.76 -36.86
N TYR A 2 -15.43 22.59 -36.60
CA TYR A 2 -15.72 21.80 -35.40
C TYR A 2 -14.85 22.29 -34.23
N LYS A 3 -15.47 22.53 -33.06
CA LYS A 3 -14.81 22.90 -31.80
C LYS A 3 -14.06 21.67 -31.25
N GLY A 4 -12.78 21.84 -30.94
CA GLY A 4 -11.94 20.83 -30.28
C GLY A 4 -12.44 20.49 -28.87
N GLU A 5 -12.29 19.22 -28.51
CA GLU A 5 -12.77 18.58 -27.29
C GLU A 5 -12.11 19.13 -26.02
N ASN A 6 -12.87 19.19 -24.92
CA ASN A 6 -12.37 19.50 -23.59
C ASN A 6 -11.56 18.32 -23.05
N VAL A 7 -10.26 18.30 -23.31
CA VAL A 7 -9.35 17.34 -22.67
C VAL A 7 -9.18 17.75 -21.20
N SER A 8 -9.77 16.96 -20.29
CA SER A 8 -9.60 17.17 -18.85
C SER A 8 -8.10 17.15 -18.50
N PRO A 9 -7.60 18.06 -17.63
CA PRO A 9 -6.19 18.04 -17.25
C PRO A 9 -5.86 16.70 -16.58
N LEU A 10 -4.73 16.09 -16.96
CA LEU A 10 -4.21 14.91 -16.27
C LEU A 10 -4.08 15.24 -14.78
N ARG A 11 -4.99 14.71 -13.95
CA ARG A 11 -4.92 14.87 -12.50
C ARG A 11 -3.69 14.11 -12.01
N GLY A 12 -2.69 14.85 -11.53
CA GLY A 12 -1.53 14.25 -10.86
C GLY A 12 -2.00 13.38 -9.69
N THR A 13 -1.28 12.29 -9.42
CA THR A 13 -1.62 11.32 -8.35
C THR A 13 -1.32 11.85 -6.94
N SER A 14 -1.02 13.14 -6.79
CA SER A 14 -0.74 13.77 -5.50
C SER A 14 -2.00 13.75 -4.62
N ARG A 15 -1.82 13.44 -3.33
CA ARG A 15 -2.89 13.27 -2.31
C ARG A 15 -3.68 11.98 -2.40
N THR A 16 -3.17 10.97 -3.10
CA THR A 16 -3.72 9.60 -3.06
C THR A 16 -3.02 8.77 -1.97
N ILE A 17 -3.70 7.76 -1.42
CA ILE A 17 -3.06 6.77 -0.51
C ILE A 17 -1.84 6.15 -1.19
N GLY A 18 -1.95 5.79 -2.47
CA GLY A 18 -0.84 5.27 -3.26
C GLY A 18 0.37 6.20 -3.31
N SER A 19 0.17 7.52 -3.39
CA SER A 19 1.29 8.48 -3.36
C SER A 19 2.00 8.53 -2.00
N ILE A 20 1.26 8.38 -0.91
CA ILE A 20 1.79 8.34 0.46
C ILE A 20 2.58 7.04 0.67
N VAL A 21 1.97 5.90 0.33
CA VAL A 21 2.61 4.57 0.43
C VAL A 21 3.87 4.50 -0.44
N ARG A 22 3.83 5.07 -1.65
CA ARG A 22 5.01 5.18 -2.52
C ARG A 22 6.14 5.96 -1.84
N GLY A 23 5.84 7.14 -1.27
CA GLY A 23 6.83 7.96 -0.56
C GLY A 23 7.46 7.21 0.61
N PHE A 24 6.64 6.53 1.41
CA PHE A 24 7.10 5.70 2.52
C PHE A 24 8.03 4.56 2.05
N LYS A 25 7.60 3.77 1.05
CA LYS A 25 8.41 2.67 0.50
C LYS A 25 9.74 3.18 -0.06
N ILE A 26 9.77 4.34 -0.71
CA ILE A 26 11.00 4.97 -1.20
C ILE A 26 11.96 5.29 -0.04
N GLY A 27 11.47 5.96 1.01
CA GLY A 27 12.29 6.36 2.15
C GLY A 27 12.94 5.17 2.85
N VAL A 28 12.14 4.14 3.16
CA VAL A 28 12.63 2.91 3.78
C VAL A 28 13.59 2.16 2.86
N THR A 29 13.28 2.02 1.56
CA THR A 29 14.19 1.36 0.59
C THR A 29 15.55 2.06 0.53
N LYS A 30 15.57 3.39 0.53
CA LYS A 30 16.82 4.16 0.54
C LYS A 30 17.63 3.87 1.80
N TRP A 31 16.99 3.86 2.96
CA TRP A 31 17.67 3.56 4.22
C TRP A 31 18.19 2.12 4.26
N VAL A 32 17.38 1.12 3.90
CA VAL A 32 17.77 -0.30 3.92
C VAL A 32 18.98 -0.55 3.01
N ARG A 33 18.97 0.00 1.79
CA ARG A 33 20.09 -0.11 0.83
C ARG A 33 21.40 0.51 1.32
N GLN A 34 21.34 1.44 2.27
CA GLN A 34 22.50 2.12 2.81
C GLN A 34 23.02 1.47 4.10
N ASN A 35 22.22 0.64 4.76
CA ASN A 35 22.50 0.15 6.12
C ASN A 35 22.49 -1.38 6.23
N THR A 36 22.07 -2.11 5.20
CA THR A 36 21.91 -3.57 5.23
C THR A 36 22.15 -4.18 3.84
N ASP A 37 22.33 -5.50 3.79
CA ASP A 37 22.43 -6.27 2.54
C ASP A 37 21.07 -6.84 2.06
N ILE A 38 19.96 -6.41 2.65
CA ILE A 38 18.62 -6.90 2.31
C ILE A 38 18.17 -6.30 0.97
N SER A 39 17.90 -7.16 -0.01
CA SER A 39 17.48 -6.76 -1.37
C SER A 39 15.96 -6.79 -1.58
N GLU A 40 15.28 -7.81 -1.04
CA GLU A 40 13.83 -7.99 -1.15
C GLU A 40 13.12 -7.53 0.12
N ILE A 41 12.53 -6.34 0.04
CA ILE A 41 11.94 -5.66 1.21
C ILE A 41 10.40 -5.64 1.12
N TRP A 42 9.85 -5.62 -0.10
CA TRP A 42 8.44 -5.35 -0.32
C TRP A 42 7.75 -6.47 -1.08
N GLN A 43 6.62 -6.91 -0.55
CA GLN A 43 5.57 -7.54 -1.35
C GLN A 43 5.03 -6.56 -2.40
N ARG A 44 4.67 -7.07 -3.57
CA ARG A 44 4.11 -6.26 -4.67
C ARG A 44 2.78 -5.64 -4.22
N ASN A 45 2.56 -4.38 -4.61
CA ASN A 45 1.38 -3.58 -4.26
C ASN A 45 1.23 -3.31 -2.75
N TYR A 46 0.05 -2.87 -2.33
CA TYR A 46 -0.34 -2.66 -0.94
C TYR A 46 -1.84 -2.94 -0.82
N TYR A 47 -2.29 -3.39 0.35
CA TYR A 47 -3.70 -3.59 0.64
C TYR A 47 -4.30 -2.30 1.20
N GLU A 48 -5.47 -1.91 0.69
CA GLU A 48 -6.27 -0.81 1.23
C GLU A 48 -7.73 -1.24 1.36
N HIS A 49 -8.37 -0.83 2.46
CA HIS A 49 -9.77 -1.10 2.74
C HIS A 49 -10.40 0.08 3.47
N ILE A 50 -11.59 0.52 3.02
CA ILE A 50 -12.33 1.61 3.65
C ILE A 50 -13.25 1.02 4.72
N ILE A 51 -13.02 1.37 5.98
CA ILE A 51 -13.87 1.01 7.11
C ILE A 51 -15.15 1.84 7.04
N ARG A 52 -16.30 1.18 6.87
CA ARG A 52 -17.60 1.86 6.70
C ARG A 52 -18.59 1.57 7.82
N ASN A 53 -18.29 0.59 8.66
CA ASN A 53 -19.13 0.19 9.78
C ASN A 53 -18.29 -0.42 10.90
N GLU A 54 -18.90 -0.54 12.07
CA GLU A 54 -18.27 -1.06 13.28
C GLU A 54 -17.83 -2.52 13.14
N THR A 55 -18.60 -3.35 12.44
CA THR A 55 -18.19 -4.75 12.17
C THR A 55 -16.87 -4.82 11.41
N SER A 56 -16.71 -4.03 10.34
CA SER A 56 -15.47 -3.97 9.56
C SER A 56 -14.30 -3.44 10.38
N TYR A 57 -14.58 -2.51 11.31
CA TYR A 57 -13.58 -1.99 12.23
C TYR A 57 -13.03 -3.11 13.13
N PHE A 58 -13.92 -3.84 13.82
CA PHE A 58 -13.51 -4.92 14.71
C PHE A 58 -12.77 -6.05 13.99
N GLN A 59 -13.21 -6.41 12.78
CA GLN A 59 -12.51 -7.42 11.97
C GLN A 59 -11.08 -7.00 11.60
N ILE A 60 -10.86 -5.73 11.30
CA ILE A 60 -9.51 -5.22 10.96
C ILE A 60 -8.63 -5.16 12.19
N ILE A 61 -9.17 -4.75 13.34
CA ILE A 61 -8.45 -4.80 14.62
C ILE A 61 -8.03 -6.23 14.94
N GLU A 62 -8.97 -7.17 14.88
CA GLU A 62 -8.72 -8.59 15.12
C GLU A 62 -7.66 -9.13 14.15
N TYR A 63 -7.72 -8.76 12.86
CA TYR A 63 -6.69 -9.14 11.90
C TYR A 63 -5.31 -8.61 12.29
N ILE A 64 -5.18 -7.32 12.63
CA ILE A 64 -3.89 -6.72 12.99
C ILE A 64 -3.29 -7.38 14.23
N GLU A 65 -4.12 -7.68 15.24
CA GLU A 65 -3.70 -8.32 16.48
C GLU A 65 -3.27 -9.77 16.27
N ASN A 66 -3.99 -10.51 15.44
CA ASN A 66 -3.75 -11.94 15.25
C ASN A 66 -2.76 -12.27 14.13
N ASN A 67 -2.49 -11.36 13.19
CA ASN A 67 -1.60 -11.62 12.05
C ASN A 67 -0.18 -12.07 12.47
N PRO A 68 0.47 -11.48 13.50
CA PRO A 68 1.78 -11.95 13.94
C PRO A 68 1.78 -13.42 14.40
N LEU A 69 0.69 -13.88 15.03
CA LEU A 69 0.54 -15.26 15.48
C LEU A 69 0.37 -16.22 14.30
N LYS A 70 -0.35 -15.77 13.27
CA LYS A 70 -0.66 -16.55 12.06
C LYS A 70 0.46 -16.52 11.01
N TRP A 71 1.49 -15.71 11.21
CA TRP A 71 2.57 -15.52 10.23
C TRP A 71 3.30 -16.82 9.86
N LEU A 72 3.44 -17.75 10.81
CA LEU A 72 4.08 -19.05 10.57
C LEU A 72 3.19 -20.02 9.79
N GLU A 73 1.87 -19.77 9.77
CA GLU A 73 0.88 -20.56 9.07
C GLU A 73 0.73 -20.12 7.61
N ASP A 74 1.17 -18.90 7.28
CA ASP A 74 1.18 -18.34 5.93
C ASP A 74 2.23 -19.05 5.06
N CYS A 75 1.87 -20.19 4.49
CA CYS A 75 2.66 -20.86 3.46
C CYS A 75 2.50 -20.14 2.11
N PHE A 76 3.47 -19.31 1.76
CA PHE A 76 3.66 -18.85 0.39
C PHE A 76 4.41 -19.93 -0.41
N CYS A 77 3.71 -20.98 -0.81
CA CYS A 77 4.24 -21.85 -1.87
C CYS A 77 4.26 -21.03 -3.17
N SER A 78 5.46 -20.73 -3.66
CA SER A 78 5.71 -20.11 -4.97
C SER A 78 5.72 -21.12 -6.11
#